data_AF-A0A059J2X1-F1
#
_entry.id   AF-A0A059J2X1-F1
#
_cell.length_a   1.000
_cell.length_b   1.000
_cell.length_c   1.000
_cell.angle_alpha   90.00
_cell.angle_beta   90.00
_cell.angle_gamma   90.00
#
_symmetry.space_group_name_H-M   'P 1'
#
loop_
_entity.id
_entity.type
_entity.pdbx_description
1 polymer ?
#
loop_
_entity_poly.entity_id
_entity_poly.type
_entity_poly.pdbx_seq_one_letter_code
_entity_poly.pdbx_strand_id
1 'polypeptide(L)'
;MSARSWAKMLVGGAVLVVGGPALVDYLRPTDEELFKRFNPEIQKRNLENRERRQQEFDHFMTQLKERTRSSRNIWDTSKTEEEDKKKQETQPVQPKKDSE
;
A
#
# COMPACT_ATOMS: atom_id res chain seq x y z
N MET A 1 17.91 41.63 10.96
CA MET A 1 16.89 40.90 11.77
C MET A 1 17.48 40.56 13.12
N SER A 2 16.79 40.86 14.22
CA SER A 2 17.29 40.61 15.59
C SER A 2 17.27 39.11 15.92
N ALA A 3 18.22 38.63 16.74
CA ALA A 3 18.25 37.26 17.27
C ALA A 3 16.92 36.83 17.93
N ARG A 4 16.18 37.79 18.49
CA ARG A 4 14.86 37.56 19.09
C ARG A 4 13.80 37.16 18.06
N SER A 5 13.88 37.69 16.83
CA SER A 5 12.97 37.33 15.74
C SER A 5 13.24 35.93 15.21
N TRP A 6 14.50 35.53 15.13
CA TRP A 6 14.91 34.17 14.75
C TRP A 6 14.49 33.13 15.79
N ALA A 7 14.64 33.43 17.08
CA ALA A 7 14.17 32.56 18.15
C ALA A 7 12.65 32.30 18.06
N LYS A 8 11.85 33.34 17.82
CA LYS A 8 10.39 33.19 17.64
C LYS A 8 10.03 32.35 16.40
N MET A 9 10.74 32.54 15.29
CA MET A 9 10.55 31.75 14.08
C MET A 9 10.88 30.27 14.30
N LEU A 10 11.99 29.95 14.97
CA LEU A 10 12.34 28.57 15.28
C LEU A 10 11.34 27.90 16.22
N VAL A 11 10.88 28.61 17.26
CA VAL A 11 9.86 28.08 18.17
C VAL A 11 8.54 27.83 17.42
N GLY A 12 8.08 28.79 16.63
CA GLY A 12 6.86 28.63 15.82
C GLY A 12 6.96 27.49 14.81
N GLY A 13 8.11 27.38 14.13
CA GLY A 13 8.40 26.29 13.19
C GLY A 13 8.42 24.92 13.88
N ALA A 14 9.07 24.80 15.04
CA ALA A 14 9.12 23.56 15.81
C ALA A 14 7.72 23.13 16.30
N VAL A 15 6.89 24.09 16.74
CA VAL A 15 5.51 23.82 17.15
C VAL A 15 4.67 23.31 15.97
N LEU A 16 4.86 23.84 14.76
CA LEU A 16 4.14 23.33 13.59
C LEU A 16 4.61 21.95 13.15
N VAL A 17 5.93 21.73 13.11
CA VAL A 17 6.53 20.47 12.67
C VAL A 17 6.22 19.32 13.62
N VAL A 18 6.21 19.56 14.93
CA VAL A 18 5.93 18.53 15.94
C VAL A 18 4.45 18.50 16.30
N GLY A 19 3.84 19.67 16.47
CA GLY A 19 2.44 19.80 16.87
C GLY A 19 1.45 19.35 15.80
N GLY A 20 1.79 19.48 14.50
CA GLY A 20 0.96 18.97 13.41
C GLY A 20 0.78 17.45 13.51
N PRO A 21 1.86 16.65 13.43
CA PRO A 21 1.79 15.20 13.60
C PRO A 21 1.19 14.78 14.95
N ALA A 22 1.59 15.42 16.06
CA ALA A 22 1.06 15.08 17.39
C ALA A 22 -0.46 15.31 17.50
N LEU A 23 -0.99 16.38 16.89
CA LEU A 23 -2.43 16.64 16.85
C LEU A 23 -3.18 15.62 16.00
N VAL A 24 -2.59 15.21 14.87
CA VAL A 24 -3.16 14.16 14.00
C VAL A 24 -3.20 12.83 14.74
N ASP A 25 -2.13 12.44 15.42
CA ASP A 25 -2.07 11.20 16.20
C ASP A 25 -3.04 11.22 17.39
N TYR A 26 -3.29 12.39 17.98
CA TYR A 26 -4.29 12.54 19.03
C TYR A 26 -5.74 12.44 18.52
N LEU A 27 -6.04 13.01 17.35
CA LEU A 27 -7.39 13.01 16.78
C LEU A 27 -7.74 11.68 16.09
N ARG A 28 -6.75 11.03 15.49
CA ARG A 28 -6.96 9.80 14.74
C ARG A 28 -7.24 8.66 15.72
N PRO A 29 -8.40 8.00 15.64
CA PRO A 29 -8.66 6.81 16.45
C PRO A 29 -7.63 5.73 16.11
N THR A 30 -7.18 5.00 17.13
CA THR A 30 -6.19 3.93 16.95
C THR A 30 -6.79 2.76 16.16
N ASP A 31 -5.95 1.99 15.48
CA ASP A 31 -6.39 0.86 14.66
C ASP A 31 -7.21 -0.17 15.46
N GLU A 32 -6.95 -0.31 16.76
CA GLU A 32 -7.68 -1.21 17.66
C GLU A 32 -9.08 -0.70 17.99
N GLU A 33 -9.25 0.61 18.17
CA GLU A 33 -10.57 1.23 18.35
C GLU A 33 -11.39 1.16 17.08
N LEU A 34 -10.73 1.34 15.92
CA LEU A 34 -11.36 1.15 14.62
C LEU A 34 -11.78 -0.32 14.44
N PHE A 35 -10.93 -1.26 14.85
CA PHE A 35 -11.20 -2.70 14.81
C PHE A 35 -12.43 -3.08 15.62
N LYS A 36 -12.56 -2.54 16.84
CA LYS A 36 -13.69 -2.78 17.74
C LYS A 36 -15.01 -2.23 17.21
N ARG A 37 -14.99 -1.17 16.39
CA ARG A 37 -16.18 -0.61 15.74
C ARG A 37 -16.67 -1.42 14.54
N PHE A 38 -15.85 -2.30 13.96
CA PHE A 38 -16.29 -3.17 12.88
C PHE A 38 -17.21 -4.29 13.37
N ASN A 39 -18.11 -4.73 12.50
CA ASN A 39 -18.97 -5.89 12.71
C ASN A 39 -18.11 -7.17 12.94
N PRO A 40 -18.54 -8.11 13.80
CA PRO A 40 -17.71 -9.26 14.21
C PRO A 40 -17.32 -10.20 13.05
N GLU A 41 -18.10 -10.22 11.97
CA GLU A 41 -17.78 -10.99 10.75
C GLU A 41 -16.55 -10.42 10.02
N ILE A 42 -16.50 -9.10 9.85
CA ILE A 42 -15.40 -8.40 9.18
C ILE A 42 -14.11 -8.54 10.02
N GLN A 43 -14.24 -8.56 11.35
CA GLN A 43 -13.11 -8.78 12.25
C GLN A 43 -12.45 -10.14 12.01
N LYS A 44 -13.24 -11.22 11.92
CA LYS A 44 -12.76 -12.58 11.64
C LYS A 44 -12.06 -12.66 10.28
N ARG A 45 -12.69 -12.13 9.23
CA ARG A 45 -12.11 -12.08 7.88
C ARG A 45 -10.79 -11.31 7.85
N ASN A 46 -10.69 -10.22 8.61
CA ASN A 46 -9.45 -9.46 8.70
C ASN A 46 -8.34 -10.20 9.43
N LEU A 47 -8.66 -11.02 10.44
CA LEU A 47 -7.71 -11.88 11.15
C LEU A 47 -7.19 -12.99 10.24
N GLU A 48 -8.08 -13.70 9.56
CA GLU A 48 -7.74 -14.79 8.64
C GLU A 48 -6.90 -14.29 7.45
N ASN A 49 -7.21 -13.10 6.93
CA ASN A 49 -6.50 -12.53 5.79
C ASN A 49 -5.27 -11.70 6.17
N ARG A 50 -4.80 -11.68 7.43
CA ARG A 50 -3.60 -10.88 7.80
C ARG A 50 -2.36 -11.36 7.07
N GLU A 51 -2.07 -12.66 7.15
CA GLU A 51 -0.89 -13.26 6.52
C GLU A 51 -0.94 -13.11 5.00
N ARG A 52 -2.10 -13.37 4.41
CA ARG A 52 -2.33 -13.17 2.97
C ARG A 52 -2.04 -11.73 2.55
N ARG A 53 -2.53 -10.73 3.29
CA ARG A 53 -2.26 -9.30 2.98
C ARG A 53 -0.79 -8.94 3.12
N GLN A 54 -0.08 -9.51 4.09
CA GLN A 54 1.36 -9.30 4.24
C GLN A 54 2.12 -9.88 3.05
N GLN A 55 1.80 -11.10 2.63
CA GLN A 55 2.40 -11.73 1.46
C GLN A 55 2.10 -10.97 0.17
N GLU A 56 0.84 -10.54 -0.04
CA GLU A 56 0.44 -9.73 -1.19
C GLU A 56 1.19 -8.38 -1.22
N PHE A 57 1.40 -7.76 -0.06
CA PHE A 57 2.15 -6.51 0.06
C PHE A 57 3.64 -6.69 -0.23
N ASP A 58 4.28 -7.70 0.34
CA ASP A 58 5.68 -8.00 0.09
C ASP A 58 5.93 -8.34 -1.38
N HIS A 59 5.01 -9.09 -1.99
CA HIS A 59 5.02 -9.39 -3.41
C HIS A 59 4.88 -8.11 -4.25
N PHE A 60 3.91 -7.26 -3.93
CA PHE A 60 3.71 -5.99 -4.62
C PHE A 60 4.94 -5.08 -4.53
N MET A 61 5.56 -4.97 -3.36
CA MET A 61 6.79 -4.20 -3.17
C MET A 61 7.97 -4.76 -3.97
N THR A 62 8.04 -6.08 -4.11
CA THR A 62 9.04 -6.75 -4.94
C THR A 62 8.84 -6.40 -6.41
N GLN A 63 7.61 -6.53 -6.92
CA GLN A 63 7.26 -6.14 -8.30
C GLN A 63 7.55 -4.65 -8.55
N LEU A 64 7.23 -3.76 -7.59
CA LEU A 64 7.53 -2.34 -7.71
C LEU A 64 9.03 -2.07 -7.85
N LYS A 65 9.86 -2.70 -7.01
CA LYS A 65 11.33 -2.55 -7.08
C LYS A 65 11.88 -3.00 -8.44
N GLU A 66 11.33 -4.07 -9.00
CA GLU A 66 11.69 -4.56 -10.32
C GLU A 66 11.24 -3.60 -11.42
N ARG A 67 10.01 -3.09 -11.36
CA ARG A 67 9.47 -2.13 -12.33
C ARG A 67 10.20 -0.79 -12.29
N THR A 68 10.58 -0.27 -11.12
CA THR A 68 11.36 0.98 -11.03
C THR A 68 12.75 0.87 -11.63
N ARG A 69 13.35 -0.33 -11.66
CA ARG A 69 14.63 -0.57 -12.35
C ARG A 69 14.49 -0.60 -13.87
N SER A 70 13.29 -0.87 -14.39
CA SER A 70 12.99 -0.80 -15.81
C SER A 70 12.78 0.65 -16.21
N SER A 71 13.38 1.08 -17.32
CA SER A 71 13.23 2.44 -17.85
C SER A 71 11.84 2.71 -18.47
N ARG A 72 10.92 1.73 -18.41
CA ARG A 72 9.55 1.88 -18.88
C ARG A 72 8.68 2.49 -17.79
N ASN A 73 7.73 3.34 -18.17
CA ASN A 73 6.79 3.89 -17.22
C ASN A 73 5.91 2.76 -16.63
N ILE A 74 5.48 2.94 -15.37
CA ILE A 74 4.70 1.93 -14.64
C ILE A 74 3.34 1.69 -15.31
N TRP A 75 2.81 2.70 -16.00
CA TRP A 75 1.46 2.70 -16.57
C TRP A 75 1.34 1.84 -17.84
N ASP A 76 2.36 1.85 -18.69
CA ASP A 76 2.45 1.01 -19.88
C ASP A 76 2.70 -0.44 -19.48
N THR A 77 3.58 -0.69 -18.48
CA THR A 77 3.81 -2.05 -17.98
C THR A 77 2.56 -2.69 -17.36
N SER A 78 1.73 -1.89 -16.66
CA SER A 78 0.52 -2.40 -16.02
C SER A 78 -0.54 -2.81 -17.06
N LYS A 79 -0.67 -2.03 -18.15
CA LYS A 79 -1.56 -2.38 -19.26
C LYS A 79 -1.10 -3.64 -20.00
N THR A 80 0.20 -3.76 -20.26
CA THR A 80 0.74 -4.96 -20.91
C THR A 80 0.53 -6.21 -20.05
N GLU A 81 0.74 -6.13 -18.74
CA GLU A 81 0.49 -7.26 -17.84
C GLU A 81 -1.00 -7.64 -17.75
N GLU A 82 -1.92 -6.67 -17.78
CA GLU A 82 -3.37 -6.95 -17.83
C GLU A 82 -3.77 -7.61 -19.16
N GLU A 83 -3.19 -7.15 -20.27
CA GLU A 83 -3.39 -7.75 -21.59
C GLU A 83 -2.83 -9.18 -21.66
N ASP A 84 -1.66 -9.43 -21.08
CA ASP A 84 -1.03 -10.75 -21.04
C ASP A 84 -1.79 -11.73 -20.13
N LYS A 85 -2.27 -11.27 -18.97
CA LYS A 85 -3.15 -12.08 -18.10
C LYS A 85 -4.44 -12.46 -18.80
N LYS A 86 -5.08 -11.50 -19.49
CA LYS A 86 -6.29 -11.75 -20.27
C LYS A 86 -6.04 -12.76 -21.41
N LYS A 87 -4.87 -12.68 -22.06
CA LYS A 87 -4.46 -13.63 -23.11
C LYS A 87 -4.15 -15.04 -22.56
N GLN A 88 -3.66 -15.16 -21.33
CA GLN A 88 -3.47 -16.46 -20.68
C GLN A 88 -4.81 -17.10 -20.26
N GLU A 89 -5.74 -16.31 -19.74
CA GLU A 89 -7.05 -16.80 -19.29
C GLU A 89 -7.97 -17.23 -20.45
N THR A 90 -7.73 -16.69 -21.66
CA THR A 90 -8.50 -17.02 -22.87
C THR A 90 -7.90 -18.19 -23.67
N GLN A 91 -6.78 -18.79 -23.25
CA GLN A 91 -6.24 -19.99 -23.91
C GLN A 91 -6.95 -21.24 -23.39
N PRO A 92 -7.76 -21.94 -24.21
CA PRO A 92 -8.37 -23.20 -23.79
C PRO A 92 -7.27 -24.24 -23.59
N VAL A 93 -7.32 -24.93 -22.44
CA VAL A 93 -6.52 -26.13 -22.17
C VAL A 93 -6.76 -27.12 -23.30
N GLN A 94 -5.80 -27.26 -24.21
CA GLN A 94 -5.79 -28.29 -25.24
C GLN A 94 -5.79 -29.66 -24.52
N PRO A 95 -6.78 -30.54 -24.74
CA PRO A 95 -6.73 -31.89 -24.20
C PRO A 95 -5.53 -32.59 -24.84
N LYS A 96 -4.65 -33.15 -24.01
CA LYS A 96 -3.57 -34.02 -24.47
C LYS A 96 -4.22 -35.17 -25.27
N LYS A 97 -3.99 -35.19 -26.58
CA LYS A 97 -4.20 -36.38 -27.40
C LYS A 97 -3.13 -37.37 -26.99
N ASP A 98 -3.49 -38.26 -26.07
CA ASP A 98 -2.75 -39.49 -25.84
C ASP A 98 -2.72 -40.25 -27.17
N SER A 99 -1.54 -40.25 -27.78
CA SER A 99 -1.23 -40.97 -29.00
C SER A 99 -0.81 -42.38 -28.59
N GLU A 100 -1.60 -43.35 -29.07
CA GLU A 100 -1.32 -44.77 -29.37
C GLU A 100 -0.25 -45.54 -28.58
#